data_AF-A0AAV0X710-F1
#
_entry.id   AF-A0AAV0X710-F1
#
_cell.length_a   1.000
_cell.length_b   1.000
_cell.length_c   1.000
_cell.angle_alpha   90.00
_cell.angle_beta   90.00
_cell.angle_gamma   90.00
#
_symmetry.space_group_name_H-M   'P 1'
#
loop_
_entity.id
_entity.type
_entity.pdbx_description
1 polymer ?
#
loop_
_entity_poly.entity_id
_entity_poly.type
_entity_poly.pdbx_seq_one_letter_code
_entity_poly.pdbx_strand_id
1 'polypeptide(L)'
;MLPEDKYIRKVIQGCSELGVQVSEELASVFFKCWLLNPNVKNLQKQPLKNTMDRIIDQCVQRLSVHKDPAILCIKMQLLIEHDYKSREFIINKVNEENDQKIRPLLNEILENVDHTGNKMSTYYQKIIQFIILSNYMGDPTSPILIQEISG
;
A
#
# COMPACT_ATOMS: atom_id res chain seq x y z
N MET A 1 14.30 22.32 10.16
CA MET A 1 12.83 22.43 10.11
C MET A 1 12.47 23.18 8.85
N LEU A 2 11.64 22.58 8.00
CA LEU A 2 11.17 23.27 6.80
C LEU A 2 10.25 24.43 7.26
N PRO A 3 10.21 25.57 6.54
CA PRO A 3 9.38 26.70 6.91
C PRO A 3 7.88 26.35 7.00
N GLU A 4 7.45 25.23 6.40
CA GLU A 4 6.06 24.73 6.40
C GLU A 4 5.64 24.07 7.73
N ASP A 5 6.56 23.40 8.44
CA ASP A 5 6.26 22.62 9.65
C ASP A 5 5.62 23.47 10.76
N LYS A 6 6.05 24.73 10.85
CA LYS A 6 5.50 25.71 11.81
C LYS A 6 4.02 26.02 11.53
N TYR A 7 3.63 26.09 10.26
CA TYR A 7 2.26 26.41 9.88
C TYR A 7 1.34 25.20 10.03
N ILE A 8 1.85 24.01 9.72
CA ILE A 8 1.13 22.74 9.94
C ILE A 8 0.77 22.58 11.43
N ARG A 9 1.73 22.83 12.35
CA ARG A 9 1.46 22.83 13.80
C ARG A 9 0.39 23.84 14.21
N LYS A 10 0.39 25.03 13.63
CA LYS A 10 -0.66 26.03 13.88
C LYS A 10 -2.04 25.57 13.41
N VAL A 11 -2.12 24.88 12.26
CA VAL A 11 -3.38 24.29 11.78
C VAL A 11 -3.89 23.23 12.77
N ILE A 12 -3.01 22.32 13.21
CA ILE A 12 -3.38 21.29 14.20
C ILE A 12 -3.87 21.95 15.49
N GLN A 13 -3.15 22.95 16.00
CA GLN A 13 -3.53 23.66 17.21
C GLN A 13 -4.90 24.34 17.05
N GLY A 14 -5.13 25.06 15.95
CA GLY A 14 -6.41 25.71 15.68
C GLY A 14 -7.57 24.73 15.57
N CYS A 15 -7.35 23.53 14.99
CA CYS A 15 -8.36 22.48 14.97
C CYS A 15 -8.64 21.93 16.38
N SER A 16 -7.59 21.73 17.19
CA SER A 16 -7.71 21.24 18.56
C SER A 16 -8.49 22.22 19.46
N GLU A 17 -8.28 23.53 19.28
CA GLU A 17 -9.04 24.59 19.96
C GLU A 17 -10.54 24.55 19.61
N LEU A 18 -10.90 24.05 18.43
CA LEU A 18 -12.29 23.80 18.01
C LEU A 18 -12.80 22.39 18.38
N GLY A 19 -12.01 21.60 19.14
CA GLY A 19 -12.37 20.24 19.55
C GLY A 19 -12.19 19.18 18.47
N VAL A 20 -11.47 19.48 17.38
CA VAL A 20 -11.24 18.57 16.26
C VAL A 20 -9.81 18.06 16.26
N GLN A 21 -9.64 16.75 16.40
CA GLN A 21 -8.33 16.10 16.32
C GLN A 21 -7.97 15.79 14.86
N VAL A 22 -6.77 16.21 14.45
CA VAL A 22 -6.26 16.09 13.07
C VAL A 22 -4.82 15.61 13.13
N SER A 23 -4.46 14.63 12.28
CA SER A 23 -3.08 14.15 12.18
C SER A 23 -2.19 15.15 11.42
N GLU A 24 -0.88 15.04 11.59
CA GLU A 24 0.08 15.92 10.92
C GLU A 24 0.02 15.79 9.40
N GLU A 25 -0.15 14.56 8.90
CA GLU A 25 -0.25 14.25 7.47
C GLU A 25 -1.50 14.89 6.87
N LEU A 26 -2.65 14.76 7.55
CA LEU A 26 -3.90 15.35 7.09
C LEU A 26 -3.82 16.88 7.09
N ALA A 27 -3.26 17.49 8.14
CA ALA A 27 -3.05 18.92 8.19
C ALA A 27 -2.09 19.40 7.08
N SER A 28 -1.02 18.63 6.81
CA SER A 28 -0.04 18.90 5.75
C SER A 28 -0.68 18.88 4.35
N VAL A 29 -1.52 17.88 4.06
CA VAL A 29 -2.25 17.79 2.79
C VAL A 29 -3.12 19.02 2.59
N PHE A 30 -3.96 19.37 3.57
CA PHE A 30 -4.85 20.52 3.46
C PHE A 30 -4.10 21.85 3.32
N PHE A 31 -3.03 22.03 4.09
CA PHE A 31 -2.19 23.21 4.01
C PHE A 31 -1.58 23.39 2.62
N LYS A 32 -1.03 22.31 2.04
CA LYS A 32 -0.47 22.32 0.68
C LYS A 32 -1.55 22.58 -0.39
N CYS A 33 -2.73 21.97 -0.27
CA CYS A 33 -3.84 22.23 -1.18
C CYS A 33 -4.24 23.72 -1.20
N TRP A 34 -4.29 24.36 -0.03
CA TRP A 34 -4.59 25.79 0.05
C TRP A 34 -3.45 26.67 -0.46
N LEU A 35 -2.19 26.30 -0.20
CA LEU A 35 -1.02 27.01 -0.73
C LEU A 35 -0.98 27.00 -2.26
N LEU A 36 -1.40 25.88 -2.88
CA LEU A 36 -1.45 25.70 -4.33
C LEU A 36 -2.70 26.34 -4.97
N ASN A 37 -3.67 26.79 -4.18
CA ASN A 37 -4.91 27.36 -4.68
C ASN A 37 -4.62 28.63 -5.52
N PRO A 38 -5.10 28.72 -6.77
CA PRO A 38 -4.86 29.86 -7.64
C PRO A 38 -5.38 31.18 -7.06
N ASN A 39 -6.42 31.15 -6.22
CA ASN A 39 -6.93 32.33 -5.52
C ASN A 39 -5.93 32.88 -4.50
N VAL A 40 -5.07 32.03 -3.93
CA VAL A 40 -3.99 32.42 -3.02
C VAL A 40 -2.78 32.97 -3.78
N LYS A 41 -2.53 32.51 -5.01
CA LYS A 41 -1.52 33.14 -5.90
C LYS A 41 -1.87 34.59 -6.23
N ASN A 42 -3.15 34.94 -6.32
CA ASN A 42 -3.60 36.32 -6.51
C ASN A 42 -3.49 37.18 -5.23
N LEU A 43 -3.31 36.57 -4.05
CA LEU A 43 -3.06 37.25 -2.77
C LEU A 43 -1.59 37.63 -2.56
N GLN A 44 -0.70 37.34 -3.52
CA GLN A 44 0.72 37.74 -3.47
C GLN A 44 0.96 39.26 -3.44
N LYS A 45 -0.09 40.08 -3.59
CA LYS A 45 -0.05 41.54 -3.38
C LYS A 45 -0.12 41.96 -1.91
N GLN A 46 -0.40 41.04 -0.98
CA GLN A 46 -0.44 41.30 0.46
C GLN A 46 0.82 40.81 1.18
N PRO A 47 1.15 41.33 2.38
CA PRO A 47 2.27 40.84 3.17
C PRO A 47 2.15 39.32 3.40
N LEU A 48 3.22 38.59 3.14
CA LEU A 48 3.30 37.12 3.22
C LEU A 48 2.71 36.55 4.51
N LYS A 49 2.95 37.23 5.65
CA LYS A 49 2.41 36.83 6.96
C LYS A 49 0.87 36.79 6.99
N ASN A 50 0.21 37.81 6.43
CA ASN A 50 -1.24 37.90 6.42
C ASN A 50 -1.86 36.82 5.52
N THR A 51 -1.19 36.50 4.41
CA THR A 51 -1.59 35.41 3.52
C THR A 51 -1.49 34.05 4.22
N MET A 52 -0.42 33.82 4.99
CA MET A 52 -0.21 32.55 5.70
C MET A 52 -1.20 32.35 6.86
N ASP A 53 -1.47 33.40 7.65
CA ASP A 53 -2.46 33.30 8.73
C ASP A 53 -3.87 33.05 8.13
N ARG A 54 -4.21 33.67 6.99
CA ARG A 54 -5.47 33.38 6.27
C ARG A 54 -5.56 31.95 5.75
N ILE A 55 -4.47 31.39 5.22
CA ILE A 55 -4.41 29.97 4.80
C ILE A 55 -4.67 29.06 6.00
N ILE A 56 -4.07 29.37 7.16
CA ILE A 56 -4.28 28.60 8.39
C ILE A 56 -5.76 28.62 8.77
N ASP A 57 -6.38 29.79 8.81
CA ASP A 57 -7.80 29.93 9.16
C ASP A 57 -8.69 29.12 8.21
N GLN A 58 -8.40 29.17 6.90
CA GLN A 58 -9.13 28.39 5.89
C GLN A 58 -8.95 26.88 6.08
N CYS A 59 -7.74 26.43 6.44
CA CYS A 59 -7.50 25.03 6.77
C CYS A 59 -8.30 24.60 8.00
N VAL A 60 -8.24 25.38 9.08
CA VAL A 60 -8.92 25.10 10.34
C VAL A 60 -10.44 25.04 10.15
N GLN A 61 -11.01 26.04 9.47
CA GLN A 61 -12.43 26.06 9.14
C GLN A 61 -12.84 24.84 8.30
N ARG A 62 -12.05 24.51 7.28
CA ARG A 62 -12.36 23.39 6.40
C ARG A 62 -12.30 22.05 7.12
N LEU A 63 -11.24 21.82 7.90
CA LEU A 63 -11.01 20.58 8.67
C LEU A 63 -12.04 20.39 9.79
N SER A 64 -12.66 21.48 10.26
CA SER A 64 -13.69 21.43 11.29
C SER A 64 -15.08 21.07 10.77
N VAL A 65 -15.26 20.95 9.44
CA VAL A 65 -16.54 20.53 8.85
C VAL A 65 -16.79 19.06 9.17
N HIS A 66 -17.79 18.81 10.02
CA HIS A 66 -18.15 17.46 10.43
C HIS A 66 -18.73 16.65 9.26
N LYS A 67 -18.30 15.39 9.13
CA LYS A 67 -18.75 14.43 8.09
C LYS A 67 -18.58 14.93 6.64
N ASP A 68 -17.56 15.73 6.38
CA ASP A 68 -17.24 16.13 5.01
C ASP A 68 -16.72 14.96 4.15
N PRO A 69 -17.34 14.65 2.99
CA PRO A 69 -16.92 13.53 2.14
C PRO A 69 -15.50 13.68 1.59
N ALA A 70 -15.05 14.89 1.27
CA ALA A 70 -13.70 15.09 0.72
C ALA A 70 -12.63 14.82 1.79
N ILE A 71 -12.87 15.25 3.04
CA ILE A 71 -12.01 14.91 4.17
C ILE A 71 -11.96 13.39 4.38
N LEU A 72 -13.11 12.71 4.31
CA LEU A 72 -13.17 11.26 4.47
C LEU A 72 -12.37 10.53 3.37
N CYS A 73 -12.50 10.95 2.11
CA CYS A 73 -11.71 10.39 1.01
C CYS A 73 -10.20 10.58 1.21
N ILE A 74 -9.76 11.77 1.62
CA ILE A 74 -8.34 12.03 1.88
C ILE A 74 -7.83 11.18 3.06
N LYS A 75 -8.60 11.06 4.14
CA LYS A 75 -8.27 10.16 5.27
C LYS A 75 -8.12 8.71 4.81
N MET A 76 -9.02 8.25 3.94
CA MET A 76 -8.96 6.89 3.38
C MET A 76 -7.73 6.71 2.50
N GLN A 77 -7.37 7.70 1.69
CA GLN A 77 -6.15 7.65 0.87
C GLN A 77 -4.88 7.60 1.74
N LEU A 78 -4.79 8.43 2.78
CA LEU A 78 -3.66 8.41 3.71
C LEU A 78 -3.54 7.07 4.45
N LEU A 79 -4.67 6.48 4.84
CA LEU A 79 -4.70 5.15 5.44
C LEU A 79 -4.18 4.09 4.47
N ILE A 80 -4.58 4.16 3.20
CA ILE A 80 -4.09 3.24 2.17
C ILE A 80 -2.57 3.40 1.99
N GLU A 81 -2.07 4.62 1.91
CA GLU A 81 -0.64 4.87 1.73
C GLU A 81 0.23 4.39 2.91
N HIS A 82 -0.29 4.46 4.14
CA HIS A 82 0.45 4.01 5.33
C HIS A 82 0.33 2.52 5.61
N ASP A 83 -0.89 1.98 5.53
CA ASP A 83 -1.19 0.64 6.04
C ASP A 83 -1.16 -0.43 4.95
N TYR A 84 -1.34 -0.04 3.68
CA TYR A 84 -1.27 -1.01 2.59
C TYR A 84 0.15 -1.12 2.07
N LYS A 85 0.68 -2.33 2.20
CA LYS A 85 1.92 -2.75 1.55
C LYS A 85 1.82 -2.47 0.07
N SER A 86 2.88 -1.89 -0.49
CA SER A 86 2.95 -1.64 -1.93
C SER A 86 2.65 -2.93 -2.69
N ARG A 87 2.02 -2.81 -3.86
CA ARG A 87 1.79 -3.96 -4.75
C ARG A 87 3.07 -4.75 -4.98
N GLU A 88 4.20 -4.06 -5.12
CA GLU A 88 5.53 -4.65 -5.25
C GLU A 88 5.93 -5.48 -4.03
N PHE A 89 5.75 -4.95 -2.81
CA PHE A 89 6.03 -5.70 -1.59
C PHE A 89 5.21 -7.00 -1.54
N ILE A 90 3.92 -6.94 -1.88
CA ILE A 90 3.04 -8.10 -1.87
C ILE A 90 3.51 -9.14 -2.89
N ILE A 91 3.81 -8.71 -4.11
CA ILE A 91 4.29 -9.59 -5.19
C ILE A 91 5.62 -10.25 -4.80
N ASN A 92 6.58 -9.47 -4.30
CA ASN A 92 7.89 -9.99 -3.91
C ASN A 92 7.75 -11.01 -2.78
N LYS A 93 6.92 -10.72 -1.78
CA LYS A 93 6.66 -11.66 -0.69
C LYS A 93 6.02 -12.97 -1.19
N VAL A 94 5.03 -12.89 -2.07
CA VAL A 94 4.38 -14.09 -2.65
C VAL A 94 5.37 -14.90 -3.48
N ASN A 95 6.20 -14.24 -4.29
CA ASN A 95 7.24 -14.91 -5.08
C ASN A 95 8.29 -15.57 -4.19
N GLU A 96 8.77 -14.89 -3.14
CA GLU A 96 9.72 -15.46 -2.17
C GLU A 96 9.15 -16.70 -1.46
N GLU A 97 7.90 -16.64 -1.00
CA GLU A 97 7.22 -17.77 -0.37
C GLU A 97 7.02 -18.93 -1.35
N ASN A 98 6.76 -18.66 -2.63
CA ASN A 98 6.64 -19.69 -3.65
C ASN A 98 8.00 -20.32 -4.01
N ASP A 99 9.04 -19.52 -4.16
CA ASP A 99 10.41 -19.97 -4.41
C ASP A 99 10.91 -20.89 -3.28
N GLN A 100 10.59 -20.57 -2.02
CA GLN A 100 10.93 -21.42 -0.88
C GLN A 100 10.26 -22.81 -0.95
N LYS A 101 9.06 -22.90 -1.52
CA LYS A 101 8.35 -24.18 -1.72
C LYS A 101 8.88 -24.94 -2.94
N ILE A 102 9.17 -24.23 -4.03
CA ILE A 102 9.56 -24.84 -5.31
C ILE A 102 11.01 -25.33 -5.28
N ARG A 103 11.93 -24.59 -4.65
CA ARG A 103 13.37 -24.93 -4.66
C ARG A 103 13.69 -26.35 -4.16
N PRO A 104 13.18 -26.81 -3.00
CA PRO A 104 13.41 -28.18 -2.54
C PRO A 104 12.88 -29.21 -3.54
N LEU A 105 11.68 -28.99 -4.06
CA LEU A 105 11.04 -29.90 -5.01
C LEU A 105 11.82 -29.99 -6.32
N LEU A 106 12.31 -28.86 -6.83
CA LEU A 106 13.16 -28.81 -8.02
C LEU A 106 14.46 -29.58 -7.81
N ASN A 107 15.13 -29.39 -6.66
CA ASN A 107 16.35 -30.13 -6.34
C ASN A 107 16.07 -31.65 -6.29
N GLU A 108 14.97 -32.06 -5.65
CA GLU A 108 14.57 -33.46 -5.62
C GLU A 108 14.28 -34.02 -7.02
N ILE A 109 13.70 -33.24 -7.92
CA ILE A 109 13.50 -33.67 -9.32
C ILE A 109 14.86 -33.85 -10.00
N LEU A 110 15.76 -32.86 -9.90
CA LEU A 110 17.07 -32.88 -10.55
C LEU A 110 17.98 -34.00 -10.01
N GLU A 111 17.91 -34.34 -8.73
CA GLU A 111 18.69 -35.41 -8.12
C GLU A 111 18.21 -36.82 -8.52
N ASN A 112 16.95 -36.97 -8.97
CA ASN A 112 16.32 -38.26 -9.23
C ASN A 112 16.07 -38.56 -10.72
N VAL A 113 16.78 -37.88 -11.62
CA VAL A 113 16.59 -37.98 -13.08
C VAL A 113 16.86 -39.38 -13.66
N ASP A 114 17.75 -40.17 -13.05
CA ASP A 114 18.17 -41.49 -13.57
C ASP A 114 17.30 -42.69 -13.12
N HIS A 115 16.07 -42.44 -12.66
CA HIS A 115 15.21 -43.50 -12.14
C HIS A 115 14.71 -44.46 -13.23
N THR A 116 15.26 -45.67 -13.26
CA THR A 116 14.77 -46.83 -14.00
C THR A 116 14.01 -47.77 -13.04
N GLY A 117 12.67 -47.72 -13.02
CA GLY A 117 11.82 -48.69 -12.30
C GLY A 117 10.80 -48.11 -11.31
N ASN A 118 10.50 -48.86 -10.24
CA ASN A 118 9.36 -48.75 -9.29
C ASN A 118 9.15 -47.36 -8.59
N LYS A 119 10.03 -46.39 -8.83
CA LYS A 119 9.94 -45.00 -8.35
C LYS A 119 9.50 -44.00 -9.42
N MET A 120 9.23 -44.46 -10.65
CA MET A 120 8.84 -43.59 -11.77
C MET A 120 7.54 -42.82 -11.49
N SER A 121 6.56 -43.46 -10.86
CA SER A 121 5.28 -42.80 -10.48
C SER A 121 5.49 -41.65 -9.51
N THR A 122 6.34 -41.85 -8.49
CA THR A 122 6.68 -40.81 -7.51
C THR A 122 7.45 -39.65 -8.14
N TYR A 123 8.29 -39.93 -9.14
CA TYR A 123 9.03 -38.91 -9.88
C TYR A 123 8.09 -38.01 -10.72
N TYR A 124 7.18 -38.62 -11.49
CA TYR A 124 6.17 -37.88 -12.24
C TYR A 124 5.23 -37.06 -11.34
N GLN A 125 4.86 -37.60 -10.18
CA GLN A 125 4.06 -36.86 -9.20
C GLN A 125 4.77 -35.59 -8.73
N LYS A 126 6.09 -35.64 -8.48
CA LYS A 126 6.88 -34.44 -8.12
C LYS A 126 6.93 -33.42 -9.26
N ILE A 127 7.06 -33.86 -10.51
CA ILE A 127 7.00 -32.96 -11.68
C ILE A 127 5.64 -32.26 -11.76
N ILE A 128 4.53 -33.00 -11.59
CA ILE A 128 3.19 -32.41 -11.59
C ILE A 128 3.03 -31.39 -10.46
N GLN A 129 3.50 -31.72 -9.24
CA GLN A 129 3.49 -30.78 -8.11
C GLN A 129 4.29 -29.51 -8.40
N PHE A 130 5.44 -29.65 -9.08
CA PHE A 130 6.26 -28.52 -9.49
C PHE A 130 5.52 -27.63 -10.50
N ILE A 131 4.83 -28.22 -11.48
CA ILE A 131 4.03 -27.47 -12.46
C ILE A 131 2.90 -26.71 -11.76
N ILE A 132 2.19 -27.35 -10.82
CA ILE A 132 1.10 -26.72 -10.05
C ILE A 132 1.61 -25.50 -9.28
N LEU A 133 2.72 -25.66 -8.53
CA LEU A 133 3.27 -24.59 -7.70
C LEU A 133 3.89 -23.46 -8.52
N SER A 134 4.61 -23.77 -9.59
CA SER A 134 5.25 -22.77 -10.46
C SER A 134 4.25 -21.91 -11.24
N ASN A 135 3.04 -22.44 -11.50
CA ASN A 135 1.97 -21.72 -12.18
C ASN A 135 0.88 -21.20 -11.24
N TYR A 136 1.06 -21.30 -9.92
CA TYR A 136 0.07 -20.86 -8.91
C TYR A 136 -1.33 -21.49 -9.10
N MET A 137 -1.39 -22.73 -9.57
CA MET A 137 -2.66 -23.39 -9.94
C MET A 137 -3.47 -23.91 -8.74
N GLY A 138 -2.93 -23.81 -7.52
CA GLY A 138 -3.62 -24.18 -6.30
C GLY A 138 -2.81 -25.14 -5.43
N ASP A 139 -3.52 -25.98 -4.69
CA ASP A 139 -2.90 -26.96 -3.78
C ASP A 139 -2.32 -28.15 -4.57
N PRO A 140 -1.00 -28.38 -4.52
CA PRO A 140 -0.35 -29.50 -5.21
C PRO A 140 -0.67 -30.88 -4.62
N THR A 141 -1.38 -30.94 -3.49
CA THR A 141 -1.87 -32.19 -2.89
C THR A 141 -3.32 -32.53 -3.28
N SER A 142 -4.01 -31.62 -3.97
CA SER A 142 -5.39 -31.83 -4.40
C SER A 142 -5.49 -32.90 -5.49
N PRO A 143 -6.23 -34.00 -5.27
CA PRO A 143 -6.34 -35.09 -6.23
C PRO A 143 -7.07 -34.67 -7.51
N ILE A 144 -8.00 -33.71 -7.41
CA ILE A 144 -8.73 -33.16 -8.57
C ILE A 144 -7.76 -32.43 -9.50
N LEU A 145 -6.91 -31.58 -8.93
CA LEU A 145 -5.97 -30.76 -9.68
C LEU A 145 -4.86 -31.62 -10.32
N ILE A 146 -4.41 -32.64 -9.60
CA ILE A 146 -3.46 -33.63 -10.14
C ILE A 146 -4.08 -34.38 -11.31
N GLN A 147 -5.35 -34.81 -11.21
CA GLN A 147 -6.05 -35.49 -12.30
C GLN A 147 -6.17 -34.60 -13.55
N GLU A 148 -6.59 -33.34 -13.39
CA GLU A 148 -6.74 -32.38 -14.50
C GLU A 148 -5.43 -32.15 -15.27
N ILE A 149 -4.29 -32.12 -14.58
CA ILE A 149 -2.98 -31.86 -15.19
C ILE A 149 -2.35 -33.13 -15.77
N SER A 150 -2.70 -34.29 -15.21
CA SER A 150 -2.21 -35.60 -15.67
C SER A 150 -3.00 -36.18 -16.86
N GLY A 151 -4.16 -35.59 -17.18
CA GLY A 151 -5.11 -36.06 -18.19
C GLY A 151 -4.75 -35.71 -19.63
#